data_AF-A0A673ME30-F1
#
_entry.id   AF-A0A673ME30-F1
#
_cell.length_a   1.000
_cell.length_b   1.000
_cell.length_c   1.000
_cell.angle_alpha   90.00
_cell.angle_beta   90.00
_cell.angle_gamma   90.00
#
_symmetry.space_group_name_H-M   'P 1'
#
loop_
_entity.id
_entity.type
_entity.pdbx_description
1 polymer ?
#
loop_
_entity_poly.entity_id
_entity_poly.type
_entity_poly.pdbx_seq_one_letter_code
_entity_poly.pdbx_strand_id
1 'polypeptide(L)'
;MTYHGTAFCGTCKSADNVVGTHKLVRMNIGNQCCLFWGIFLHISVCLGEDYDLDDKTGLGRSFDGIGGLSGGGATSRLLVNYAEPYRSQILDYLFRVCFLIKILKVEIGGDAQTTDGTEPSHMHYEDDENYFRGYEWWLMREAKKRNPNITLIGLPWAFPGWVGNGENWPYSFPEITASYVVSWILGAKQYHDLDIDYVGSQIVIFYTFNNLFLTGLPWAFPGWVGNGENWPYSFPEITASYTVGHFTHGGSYVALTDERGNLTIITETMQASISELQVWHSKFDFKTNKTVLFQNLRPVKVIEGSFSIELDVDEVYTFTTVRNGHRGNYPDPPTSAPFPKSYKDDFDVSGNPYFSEAPNFADQTGVFEYFTNLTDPGPHNSTLRQVVTQRPVTWVADADQTISVIGDYKWHDLMVSCDIYMEAVHTGGVFIAVRVDKGGGVIRSTRGIFFWVYADGTYKVTNDLRGMTVLAEGLSGTRARVWYTLTLTVKGNYASADLNGYPLWKNAVLWEPRHGWVAIGTSSFELAQFDNFAIEALA
;
A
#
# COMPACT_ATOMS: atom_id res chain seq x y z
N MET A 1 -39.05 -1.49 -36.20
CA MET A 1 -39.32 -2.42 -35.07
C MET A 1 -39.33 -1.59 -33.81
N THR A 2 -40.53 -1.21 -33.39
CA THR A 2 -40.87 -0.52 -32.16
C THR A 2 -40.87 -1.55 -31.03
N TYR A 3 -40.21 -1.26 -29.90
CA TYR A 3 -40.63 -1.76 -28.60
C TYR A 3 -40.31 -0.71 -27.52
N HIS A 4 -41.36 -0.42 -26.75
CA HIS A 4 -41.42 0.50 -25.62
C HIS A 4 -40.68 -0.06 -24.38
N GLY A 5 -40.16 0.86 -23.57
CA GLY A 5 -39.68 0.59 -22.20
C GLY A 5 -39.58 1.89 -21.42
N THR A 6 -40.67 2.23 -20.74
CA THR A 6 -40.95 3.43 -19.94
C THR A 6 -39.90 3.75 -18.87
N ALA A 7 -39.37 4.98 -18.92
CA ALA A 7 -38.71 5.63 -17.79
C ALA A 7 -39.77 6.25 -16.87
N PHE A 8 -39.85 5.79 -15.62
CA PHE A 8 -40.58 6.51 -14.56
C PHE A 8 -39.59 7.41 -13.82
N CYS A 9 -39.63 8.70 -14.17
CA CYS A 9 -39.09 9.78 -13.36
C CYS A 9 -40.16 10.12 -12.31
N GLY A 10 -39.91 9.71 -11.05
CA GLY A 10 -40.73 10.06 -9.90
C GLY A 10 -40.19 11.33 -9.27
N THR A 11 -40.97 12.39 -9.35
CA THR A 11 -40.78 13.68 -8.70
C THR A 11 -40.66 13.53 -7.17
N CYS A 12 -39.55 13.96 -6.58
CA CYS A 12 -39.48 14.22 -5.14
C CYS A 12 -40.28 15.49 -4.83
N LYS A 13 -41.53 15.31 -4.38
CA LYS A 13 -42.24 16.32 -3.61
C LYS A 13 -41.57 16.44 -2.25
N SER A 14 -41.32 17.67 -1.81
CA SER A 14 -41.02 18.01 -0.43
C SER A 14 -42.09 17.41 0.48
N ALA A 15 -41.70 16.46 1.34
CA ALA A 15 -42.55 15.99 2.42
C ALA A 15 -42.36 16.92 3.63
N ASP A 16 -43.49 17.40 4.14
CA ASP A 16 -43.62 18.34 5.23
C ASP A 16 -42.89 17.90 6.51
N ASN A 17 -42.42 18.90 7.26
CA ASN A 17 -41.95 18.78 8.64
C ASN A 17 -43.00 18.06 9.52
N VAL A 18 -42.72 16.82 9.92
CA VAL A 18 -43.44 16.15 11.00
C VAL A 18 -42.61 16.23 12.27
N VAL A 19 -43.12 17.01 13.23
CA VAL A 19 -42.60 17.14 14.59
C VAL A 19 -43.03 15.93 15.43
N GLY A 20 -42.06 15.23 16.03
CA GLY A 20 -42.21 14.54 17.32
C GLY A 20 -42.46 13.02 17.31
N THR A 21 -41.39 12.24 17.52
CA THR A 21 -41.25 11.14 18.51
C THR A 21 -39.78 10.72 18.57
N HIS A 22 -39.14 10.85 19.73
CA HIS A 22 -37.73 10.47 19.96
C HIS A 22 -37.56 8.93 20.02
N LYS A 23 -36.48 8.38 19.47
CA LYS A 23 -36.31 6.92 19.26
C LYS A 23 -35.13 6.36 20.06
N LEU A 24 -35.36 5.32 20.87
CA LEU A 24 -34.40 4.78 21.86
C LEU A 24 -34.29 3.26 21.76
N VAL A 25 -33.07 2.73 21.74
CA VAL A 25 -32.77 1.36 22.20
C VAL A 25 -31.78 1.42 23.35
N ARG A 26 -31.95 0.51 24.31
CA ARG A 26 -31.13 0.44 25.51
C ARG A 26 -30.29 -0.83 25.51
N MET A 27 -28.97 -0.66 25.54
CA MET A 27 -28.05 -1.77 25.78
C MET A 27 -27.75 -1.86 27.26
N ASN A 28 -27.96 -3.04 27.84
CA ASN A 28 -27.64 -3.32 29.24
C ASN A 28 -26.40 -4.23 29.32
N ILE A 29 -25.35 -3.78 29.98
CA ILE A 29 -24.15 -4.59 30.22
C ILE A 29 -24.24 -5.20 31.62
N GLY A 30 -24.33 -6.53 31.69
CA GLY A 30 -24.41 -7.25 32.96
C GLY A 30 -23.04 -7.48 33.59
N ASN A 31 -22.87 -7.16 34.88
CA ASN A 31 -21.73 -7.60 35.67
C ASN A 31 -22.06 -8.88 36.47
N GLN A 32 -21.04 -9.71 36.73
CA GLN A 32 -21.14 -11.02 37.40
C GLN A 32 -22.12 -11.04 38.58
N CYS A 33 -23.04 -12.00 38.58
CA CYS A 33 -23.96 -12.25 39.68
C CYS A 33 -23.19 -12.60 40.97
N CYS A 34 -23.21 -11.73 41.97
CA CYS A 34 -22.75 -12.07 43.31
C CYS A 34 -23.83 -12.91 44.02
N LEU A 35 -23.58 -14.21 44.20
CA LEU A 35 -24.42 -15.08 45.02
C LEU A 35 -24.18 -14.77 46.51
N PHE A 36 -25.10 -14.02 47.13
CA PHE A 36 -25.14 -13.92 48.59
C PHE A 36 -25.78 -15.18 49.19
N TRP A 37 -25.01 -15.94 49.98
CA TRP A 37 -25.54 -17.07 50.74
C TRP A 37 -26.21 -16.58 52.02
N GLY A 38 -27.53 -16.41 51.98
CA GLY A 38 -28.39 -16.13 53.13
C GLY A 38 -29.45 -17.21 53.29
N ILE A 39 -29.66 -17.68 54.53
CA ILE A 39 -30.38 -18.92 54.88
C ILE A 39 -31.86 -19.00 54.43
N PHE A 40 -32.50 -17.93 53.96
CA PHE A 40 -33.84 -18.00 53.34
C PHE A 40 -34.09 -16.85 52.37
N LEU A 41 -33.39 -16.78 51.23
CA LEU A 41 -33.89 -16.22 49.95
C LEU A 41 -32.73 -16.18 48.94
N HIS A 42 -32.93 -16.75 47.74
CA HIS A 42 -32.06 -16.47 46.61
C HIS A 42 -32.45 -15.10 46.03
N ILE A 43 -31.69 -14.05 46.34
CA ILE A 43 -31.76 -12.77 45.63
C ILE A 43 -30.51 -12.67 44.76
N SER A 44 -30.68 -12.88 43.46
CA SER A 44 -29.67 -12.51 42.48
C SER A 44 -29.86 -11.03 42.16
N VAL A 45 -28.95 -10.18 42.62
CA VAL A 45 -28.90 -8.77 42.22
C VAL A 45 -27.93 -8.66 41.05
N CYS A 46 -28.45 -8.57 39.84
CA CYS A 46 -27.65 -8.20 38.67
C CYS A 46 -27.53 -6.68 38.67
N LEU A 47 -26.33 -6.15 38.94
CA LEU A 47 -26.02 -4.76 38.65
C LEU A 47 -25.66 -4.70 37.16
N GLY A 48 -26.58 -4.16 36.37
CA GLY A 48 -26.36 -3.88 34.96
C GLY A 48 -26.31 -2.37 34.73
N GLU A 49 -25.53 -1.95 33.76
CA GLU A 49 -25.47 -0.55 33.35
C GLU A 49 -26.21 -0.34 32.04
N ASP A 50 -27.02 0.71 32.01
CA ASP A 50 -27.85 1.08 30.86
C ASP A 50 -27.15 2.14 30.01
N TYR A 51 -26.99 1.83 28.73
CA TYR A 51 -26.49 2.74 27.71
C TYR A 51 -27.63 3.04 26.74
N ASP A 52 -28.14 4.28 26.81
CA ASP A 52 -29.20 4.77 25.94
C ASP A 52 -28.62 5.19 24.58
N LEU A 53 -29.14 4.58 23.53
CA LEU A 53 -28.69 4.73 22.15
C LEU A 53 -29.84 5.41 21.38
N ASP A 54 -29.83 6.76 21.37
CA ASP A 54 -30.91 7.56 20.79
C ASP A 54 -30.44 8.74 19.94
N ASP A 55 -31.39 9.31 19.18
CA ASP A 55 -31.23 10.48 18.32
C ASP A 55 -31.73 11.79 18.97
N LYS A 56 -31.96 11.80 20.30
CA LYS A 56 -32.61 12.93 20.98
C LYS A 56 -31.85 14.24 20.84
N THR A 57 -30.53 14.18 20.74
CA THR A 57 -29.65 15.35 20.61
C THR A 57 -29.41 15.78 19.16
N GLY A 58 -30.04 15.12 18.18
CA GLY A 58 -29.75 15.28 16.75
C GLY A 58 -28.69 14.30 16.26
N LEU A 59 -28.50 14.25 14.93
CA LEU A 59 -27.53 13.36 14.29
C LEU A 59 -26.10 13.93 14.38
N GLY A 60 -25.11 13.06 14.59
CA GLY A 60 -23.68 13.38 14.53
C GLY A 60 -23.14 13.66 13.11
N ARG A 61 -21.81 13.62 12.93
CA ARG A 61 -21.18 13.81 11.59
C ARG A 61 -21.43 12.59 10.67
N SER A 62 -21.33 12.81 9.36
CA SER A 62 -21.30 11.74 8.36
C SER A 62 -20.19 10.72 8.66
N PHE A 63 -20.49 9.45 8.38
CA PHE A 63 -19.48 8.40 8.29
C PHE A 63 -19.14 8.13 6.83
N ASP A 64 -17.91 8.48 6.46
CA ASP A 64 -17.49 8.50 5.06
C ASP A 64 -16.85 7.17 4.60
N GLY A 65 -16.54 6.26 5.53
CA GLY A 65 -16.04 4.91 5.24
C GLY A 65 -14.71 4.56 5.92
N ILE A 66 -14.36 3.26 5.86
CA ILE A 66 -13.01 2.77 6.20
C ILE A 66 -12.28 2.41 4.91
N GLY A 67 -11.00 2.72 4.86
CA GLY A 67 -10.16 2.47 3.70
C GLY A 67 -8.86 1.73 3.97
N GLY A 68 -8.18 1.38 2.90
CA GLY A 68 -6.79 0.92 2.88
C GLY A 68 -5.94 1.82 1.97
N LEU A 69 -4.65 1.85 2.25
CA LEU A 69 -3.64 2.52 1.43
C LEU A 69 -2.83 1.48 0.65
N SER A 70 -2.74 1.65 -0.67
CA SER A 70 -1.68 1.06 -1.50
C SER A 70 -0.67 2.15 -1.85
N GLY A 71 0.61 1.85 -1.74
CA GLY A 71 1.69 2.81 -1.81
C GLY A 71 2.08 3.39 -0.46
N GLY A 72 2.59 4.62 -0.46
CA GLY A 72 3.53 5.04 0.58
C GLY A 72 4.77 4.16 0.54
N GLY A 73 5.21 3.79 -0.66
CA GLY A 73 6.40 2.99 -0.93
C GLY A 73 6.13 1.53 -1.25
N ALA A 74 5.67 1.25 -2.46
CA ALA A 74 5.70 -0.06 -3.10
C ALA A 74 5.07 -1.24 -2.31
N THR A 75 4.08 -0.94 -1.48
CA THR A 75 3.49 -1.90 -0.53
C THR A 75 2.72 -3.05 -1.21
N SER A 76 2.26 -2.82 -2.45
CA SER A 76 1.56 -3.83 -3.27
C SER A 76 2.47 -4.52 -4.30
N ARG A 77 3.80 -4.29 -4.27
CA ARG A 77 4.72 -4.70 -5.34
C ARG A 77 4.72 -6.20 -5.65
N LEU A 78 4.53 -7.05 -4.64
CA LEU A 78 4.56 -8.51 -4.78
C LEU A 78 3.17 -9.12 -5.00
N LEU A 79 2.09 -8.34 -5.01
CA LEU A 79 0.74 -8.85 -5.26
C LEU A 79 0.50 -9.15 -6.75
N VAL A 80 1.10 -8.34 -7.62
CA VAL A 80 0.82 -8.30 -9.06
C VAL A 80 1.10 -9.61 -9.78
N ASN A 81 2.12 -10.35 -9.34
CA ASN A 81 2.58 -11.61 -9.93
C ASN A 81 2.11 -12.85 -9.17
N TYR A 82 1.18 -12.74 -8.22
CA TYR A 82 0.54 -13.91 -7.64
C TYR A 82 -0.18 -14.72 -8.72
N ALA A 83 -0.04 -16.05 -8.64
CA ALA A 83 -0.77 -16.96 -9.50
C ALA A 83 -2.29 -16.89 -9.22
N GLU A 84 -3.09 -17.05 -10.26
CA GLU A 84 -4.52 -17.31 -10.10
C GLU A 84 -4.74 -18.74 -9.57
N PRO A 85 -5.78 -18.99 -8.74
CA PRO A 85 -6.84 -18.05 -8.36
C PRO A 85 -6.51 -17.16 -7.15
N TYR A 86 -5.32 -17.30 -6.54
CA TYR A 86 -5.00 -16.69 -5.25
C TYR A 86 -4.98 -15.16 -5.31
N ARG A 87 -4.45 -14.59 -6.39
CA ARG A 87 -4.47 -13.13 -6.60
C ARG A 87 -5.89 -12.56 -6.59
N SER A 88 -6.81 -13.18 -7.34
CA SER A 88 -8.22 -12.78 -7.35
C SER A 88 -8.91 -13.00 -6.00
N GLN A 89 -8.57 -14.07 -5.28
CA GLN A 89 -9.11 -14.35 -3.93
C GLN A 89 -8.67 -13.29 -2.90
N ILE A 90 -7.40 -12.86 -2.94
CA ILE A 90 -6.90 -11.75 -2.11
C ILE A 90 -7.69 -10.48 -2.39
N LEU A 91 -7.87 -10.12 -3.67
CA LEU A 91 -8.64 -8.95 -4.08
C LEU A 91 -10.12 -9.04 -3.67
N ASP A 92 -10.70 -10.25 -3.66
CA ASP A 92 -12.04 -10.49 -3.16
C ASP A 92 -12.16 -10.22 -1.66
N TYR A 93 -11.21 -10.68 -0.85
CA TYR A 93 -11.18 -10.39 0.58
C TYR A 93 -11.05 -8.89 0.89
N LEU A 94 -10.38 -8.13 0.02
CA LEU A 94 -10.20 -6.69 0.19
C LEU A 94 -11.42 -5.88 -0.28
N PHE A 95 -11.91 -6.12 -1.50
CA PHE A 95 -12.78 -5.16 -2.20
C PHE A 95 -14.19 -5.64 -2.48
N ARG A 96 -14.51 -6.93 -2.30
CA ARG A 96 -15.87 -7.40 -2.60
C ARG A 96 -16.87 -6.76 -1.64
N VAL A 97 -18.03 -6.33 -2.17
CA VAL A 97 -19.03 -5.44 -1.51
C VAL A 97 -19.43 -5.81 -0.07
N CYS A 98 -19.27 -7.07 0.34
CA CYS A 98 -19.60 -7.51 1.70
C CYS A 98 -18.44 -7.33 2.70
N PHE A 99 -17.29 -6.82 2.27
CA PHE A 99 -16.14 -6.49 3.11
C PHE A 99 -16.01 -4.98 3.34
N LEU A 100 -15.15 -4.63 4.30
CA LEU A 100 -15.15 -3.34 5.01
C LEU A 100 -14.55 -2.18 4.22
N ILE A 101 -13.74 -2.44 3.18
CA ILE A 101 -13.01 -1.39 2.47
C ILE A 101 -13.97 -0.65 1.53
N LYS A 102 -14.34 0.57 1.92
CA LYS A 102 -15.12 1.51 1.11
C LYS A 102 -14.23 2.51 0.38
N ILE A 103 -12.97 2.64 0.78
CA ILE A 103 -12.03 3.63 0.24
C ILE A 103 -10.72 2.94 -0.11
N LEU A 104 -10.22 3.17 -1.32
CA LEU A 104 -8.88 2.82 -1.73
C LEU A 104 -8.10 4.11 -1.97
N LYS A 105 -7.12 4.37 -1.12
CA LYS A 105 -6.12 5.42 -1.34
C LYS A 105 -4.92 4.80 -2.05
N VAL A 106 -4.41 5.47 -3.07
CA VAL A 106 -3.22 5.06 -3.84
C VAL A 106 -2.17 6.16 -3.89
N GLU A 107 -0.91 5.76 -4.02
CA GLU A 107 0.20 6.64 -4.37
C GLU A 107 0.12 7.11 -5.82
N ILE A 108 0.33 8.41 -6.00
CA ILE A 108 0.73 8.99 -7.28
C ILE A 108 2.26 8.86 -7.32
N GLY A 109 2.75 7.82 -8.01
CA GLY A 109 4.17 7.49 -8.08
C GLY A 109 5.01 8.67 -8.54
N GLY A 110 6.16 8.88 -7.88
CA GLY A 110 7.02 10.05 -8.07
C GLY A 110 8.47 9.73 -8.39
N ASP A 111 8.77 8.50 -8.80
CA ASP A 111 10.12 7.97 -9.12
C ASP A 111 11.11 7.92 -7.95
N ALA A 112 10.65 8.20 -6.74
CA ALA A 112 11.46 8.27 -5.52
C ALA A 112 11.04 7.22 -4.50
N GLN A 113 11.93 6.93 -3.55
CA GLN A 113 11.65 6.04 -2.44
C GLN A 113 10.61 6.65 -1.52
N THR A 114 9.58 5.89 -1.15
CA THR A 114 8.46 6.41 -0.35
C THR A 114 8.09 5.60 0.89
N THR A 115 8.74 4.44 1.16
CA THR A 115 8.99 3.78 2.47
C THR A 115 9.67 2.43 2.27
N ASP A 116 9.10 1.53 1.45
CA ASP A 116 9.61 0.17 1.18
C ASP A 116 10.07 -0.05 -0.27
N GLY A 117 9.94 0.97 -1.13
CA GLY A 117 10.35 0.97 -2.52
C GLY A 117 9.99 2.28 -3.24
N THR A 118 10.35 2.38 -4.50
CA THR A 118 9.96 3.45 -5.41
C THR A 118 8.71 3.07 -6.19
N GLU A 119 7.87 4.04 -6.54
CA GLU A 119 6.77 3.83 -7.48
C GLU A 119 6.92 4.72 -8.73
N PRO A 120 6.67 4.16 -9.93
CA PRO A 120 6.91 4.86 -11.18
C PRO A 120 5.89 5.98 -11.42
N SER A 121 6.40 7.13 -11.84
CA SER A 121 5.60 8.28 -12.24
C SER A 121 4.96 8.08 -13.62
N HIS A 122 3.77 8.65 -13.81
CA HIS A 122 3.17 8.78 -15.14
C HIS A 122 3.96 9.74 -16.05
N MET A 123 4.88 10.53 -15.51
CA MET A 123 5.78 11.43 -16.25
C MET A 123 7.19 11.39 -15.66
N HIS A 124 8.10 10.57 -16.20
CA HIS A 124 9.51 10.55 -15.77
C HIS A 124 10.25 11.83 -16.17
N TYR A 125 9.87 12.39 -17.32
CA TYR A 125 10.43 13.59 -17.93
C TYR A 125 9.31 14.61 -18.23
N GLU A 126 9.67 15.86 -18.51
CA GLU A 126 8.69 16.94 -18.75
C GLU A 126 7.79 16.66 -19.97
N ASP A 127 8.31 15.98 -20.99
CA ASP A 127 7.63 15.63 -22.25
C ASP A 127 7.19 14.16 -22.32
N ASP A 128 7.20 13.44 -21.20
CA ASP A 128 6.79 12.03 -21.08
C ASP A 128 5.42 11.91 -20.41
N GLU A 129 4.52 11.15 -21.02
CA GLU A 129 3.25 10.76 -20.42
C GLU A 129 2.96 9.27 -20.68
N ASN A 130 2.87 8.48 -19.62
CA ASN A 130 2.49 7.07 -19.69
C ASN A 130 1.64 6.67 -18.48
N TYR A 131 0.36 6.44 -18.74
CA TYR A 131 -0.63 6.07 -17.73
C TYR A 131 -0.76 4.55 -17.54
N PHE A 132 0.23 3.76 -17.97
CA PHE A 132 0.20 2.29 -17.86
C PHE A 132 1.35 1.74 -17.01
N ARG A 133 2.14 2.61 -16.36
CA ARG A 133 3.22 2.21 -15.45
C ARG A 133 2.72 1.79 -14.08
N GLY A 134 3.49 0.95 -13.41
CA GLY A 134 3.21 0.49 -12.05
C GLY A 134 1.95 -0.38 -11.99
N TYR A 135 1.33 -0.41 -10.82
CA TYR A 135 0.21 -1.33 -10.54
C TYR A 135 -1.00 -0.67 -9.91
N GLU A 136 -0.93 0.61 -9.54
CA GLU A 136 -2.05 1.30 -8.90
C GLU A 136 -3.25 1.45 -9.85
N TRP A 137 -3.01 1.68 -11.14
CA TRP A 137 -4.07 1.66 -12.16
C TRP A 137 -4.81 0.33 -12.23
N TRP A 138 -4.06 -0.78 -12.15
CA TRP A 138 -4.63 -2.12 -12.14
C TRP A 138 -5.41 -2.37 -10.84
N LEU A 139 -4.85 -2.00 -9.69
CA LEU A 139 -5.47 -2.21 -8.39
C LEU A 139 -6.79 -1.45 -8.27
N MET A 140 -6.83 -0.18 -8.69
CA MET A 140 -8.05 0.63 -8.72
C MET A 140 -9.12 0.02 -9.64
N ARG A 141 -8.75 -0.48 -10.82
CA ARG A 141 -9.70 -1.17 -11.72
C ARG A 141 -10.23 -2.46 -11.11
N GLU A 142 -9.38 -3.27 -10.49
CA GLU A 142 -9.79 -4.51 -9.82
C GLU A 142 -10.69 -4.23 -8.60
N ALA A 143 -10.46 -3.12 -7.90
CA ALA A 143 -11.30 -2.67 -6.80
C ALA A 143 -12.69 -2.19 -7.31
N LYS A 144 -12.74 -1.30 -8.31
CA LYS A 144 -14.00 -0.84 -8.94
C LYS A 144 -14.82 -1.97 -9.54
N LYS A 145 -14.16 -2.99 -10.12
CA LYS A 145 -14.82 -4.19 -10.64
C LYS A 145 -15.57 -4.97 -9.55
N ARG A 146 -15.04 -4.99 -8.33
CA ARG A 146 -15.62 -5.69 -7.17
C ARG A 146 -16.58 -4.84 -6.37
N ASN A 147 -16.34 -3.54 -6.31
CA ASN A 147 -17.17 -2.54 -5.66
C ASN A 147 -17.19 -1.25 -6.51
N PRO A 148 -18.18 -1.08 -7.41
CA PRO A 148 -18.29 0.12 -8.25
C PRO A 148 -18.41 1.43 -7.46
N ASN A 149 -18.88 1.34 -6.21
CA ASN A 149 -19.06 2.48 -5.31
C ASN A 149 -17.85 2.73 -4.41
N ILE A 150 -16.73 2.05 -4.61
CA ILE A 150 -15.51 2.33 -3.84
C ILE A 150 -15.02 3.74 -4.13
N THR A 151 -14.67 4.48 -3.09
CA THR A 151 -14.06 5.81 -3.19
C THR A 151 -12.58 5.67 -3.53
N LEU A 152 -12.10 6.40 -4.53
CA LEU A 152 -10.70 6.42 -4.95
C LEU A 152 -10.03 7.74 -4.54
N ILE A 153 -8.86 7.63 -3.91
CA ILE A 153 -8.07 8.78 -3.46
C ILE A 153 -6.65 8.68 -4.02
N GLY A 154 -6.16 9.74 -4.69
CA GLY A 154 -4.75 9.86 -5.09
C GLY A 154 -3.98 10.81 -4.17
N LEU A 155 -2.73 10.47 -3.84
CA LEU A 155 -1.82 11.36 -3.10
C LEU A 155 -0.38 11.18 -3.61
N PRO A 156 0.37 12.24 -3.95
CA PRO A 156 1.80 12.15 -4.21
C PRO A 156 2.61 12.16 -2.90
N TRP A 157 3.56 11.23 -2.77
CA TRP A 157 4.57 11.24 -1.72
C TRP A 157 5.86 11.92 -2.16
N ALA A 158 6.21 11.80 -3.43
CA ALA A 158 7.38 12.39 -4.07
C ALA A 158 6.99 12.92 -5.46
N PHE A 159 7.92 13.60 -6.13
CA PHE A 159 7.71 14.08 -7.50
C PHE A 159 8.95 13.83 -8.36
N PRO A 160 8.79 13.61 -9.67
CA PRO A 160 9.91 13.61 -10.60
C PRO A 160 10.75 14.89 -10.48
N GLY A 161 12.07 14.79 -10.72
CA GLY A 161 13.00 15.90 -10.49
C GLY A 161 12.67 17.18 -11.28
N TRP A 162 12.08 17.03 -12.47
CA TRP A 162 11.73 18.15 -13.35
C TRP A 162 10.59 19.00 -12.77
N VAL A 163 9.69 18.40 -11.98
CA VAL A 163 8.58 19.11 -11.31
C VAL A 163 9.12 20.14 -10.32
N GLY A 164 10.23 19.83 -9.64
CA GLY A 164 10.91 20.77 -8.75
C GLY A 164 11.63 21.93 -9.47
N ASN A 165 11.76 21.86 -10.81
CA ASN A 165 12.37 22.88 -11.66
C ASN A 165 13.74 23.35 -11.13
N GLY A 166 14.60 22.39 -10.75
CA GLY A 166 15.95 22.63 -10.21
C GLY A 166 16.02 22.71 -8.67
N GLU A 167 14.90 22.66 -7.97
CA GLU A 167 14.83 22.61 -6.52
C GLU A 167 14.36 21.24 -6.01
N ASN A 168 14.83 20.84 -4.82
CA ASN A 168 14.26 19.68 -4.11
C ASN A 168 12.99 20.08 -3.35
N TRP A 169 12.07 20.76 -4.03
CA TRP A 169 10.84 21.30 -3.48
C TRP A 169 9.77 21.45 -4.57
N PRO A 170 8.56 20.87 -4.41
CA PRO A 170 7.57 20.87 -5.49
C PRO A 170 6.72 22.14 -5.52
N TYR A 171 6.79 23.02 -4.52
CA TYR A 171 5.85 24.16 -4.43
C TYR A 171 6.46 25.51 -4.79
N SER A 172 7.71 25.56 -5.25
CA SER A 172 8.30 26.80 -5.79
C SER A 172 7.65 27.20 -7.11
N PHE A 173 7.14 26.22 -7.86
CA PHE A 173 6.43 26.39 -9.14
C PHE A 173 5.08 25.65 -9.09
N PRO A 174 4.11 26.15 -8.33
CA PRO A 174 2.87 25.43 -8.03
C PRO A 174 2.05 25.07 -9.28
N GLU A 175 2.14 25.86 -10.35
CA GLU A 175 1.46 25.57 -11.62
C GLU A 175 2.01 24.32 -12.32
N ILE A 176 3.32 24.06 -12.22
CA ILE A 176 3.95 22.86 -12.77
C ILE A 176 3.45 21.64 -12.01
N THR A 177 3.49 21.70 -10.68
CA THR A 177 3.04 20.63 -9.78
C THR A 177 1.54 20.37 -9.91
N ALA A 178 0.73 21.42 -10.01
CA ALA A 178 -0.71 21.28 -10.25
C ALA A 178 -0.98 20.62 -11.61
N SER A 179 -0.28 21.02 -12.67
CA SER A 179 -0.42 20.42 -14.00
C SER A 179 -0.04 18.94 -14.00
N TYR A 180 1.04 18.57 -13.32
CA TYR A 180 1.47 17.19 -13.14
C TYR A 180 0.42 16.32 -12.39
N VAL A 181 -0.16 16.83 -11.30
CA VAL A 181 -1.19 16.09 -10.55
C VAL A 181 -2.49 16.00 -11.34
N VAL A 182 -2.88 17.07 -12.04
CA VAL A 182 -4.10 17.09 -12.87
C VAL A 182 -3.96 16.12 -14.05
N SER A 183 -2.79 16.02 -14.69
CA SER A 183 -2.59 15.06 -15.79
C SER A 183 -2.80 13.62 -15.31
N TRP A 184 -2.35 13.26 -14.10
CA TRP A 184 -2.62 11.96 -13.49
C TRP A 184 -4.13 11.67 -13.36
N ILE A 185 -4.90 12.64 -12.85
CA ILE A 185 -6.37 12.51 -12.68
C ILE A 185 -7.06 12.35 -14.05
N LEU A 186 -6.68 13.17 -15.03
CA LEU A 186 -7.23 13.09 -16.38
C LEU A 186 -6.88 11.75 -17.04
N GLY A 187 -5.65 11.27 -16.85
CA GLY A 187 -5.21 9.97 -17.34
C GLY A 187 -5.96 8.79 -16.71
N ALA A 188 -6.25 8.87 -15.41
CA ALA A 188 -7.09 7.89 -14.72
C ALA A 188 -8.45 7.71 -15.42
N LYS A 189 -9.10 8.83 -15.76
CA LYS A 189 -10.39 8.80 -16.45
C LYS A 189 -10.26 8.35 -17.91
N GLN A 190 -9.32 8.94 -18.64
CA GLN A 190 -9.19 8.73 -20.09
C GLN A 190 -8.77 7.29 -20.44
N TYR A 191 -7.83 6.71 -19.70
CA TYR A 191 -7.22 5.42 -20.06
C TYR A 191 -7.78 4.24 -19.26
N HIS A 192 -8.38 4.48 -18.09
CA HIS A 192 -8.84 3.42 -17.18
C HIS A 192 -10.32 3.52 -16.80
N ASP A 193 -11.04 4.56 -17.25
CA ASP A 193 -12.42 4.89 -16.84
C ASP A 193 -12.59 4.97 -15.31
N LEU A 194 -11.58 5.53 -14.64
CA LEU A 194 -11.58 5.72 -13.19
C LEU A 194 -11.92 7.18 -12.86
N ASP A 195 -13.01 7.38 -12.13
CA ASP A 195 -13.31 8.66 -11.50
C ASP A 195 -12.58 8.73 -10.16
N ILE A 196 -11.64 9.67 -10.04
CA ILE A 196 -10.91 9.94 -8.81
C ILE A 196 -11.75 10.88 -7.95
N ASP A 197 -12.22 10.39 -6.81
CA ASP A 197 -13.12 11.14 -5.93
C ASP A 197 -12.38 12.24 -5.16
N TYR A 198 -11.14 11.94 -4.73
CA TYR A 198 -10.32 12.86 -3.95
C TYR A 198 -8.86 12.87 -4.38
N VAL A 199 -8.23 14.04 -4.28
CA VAL A 199 -6.78 14.20 -4.44
C VAL A 199 -6.20 14.93 -3.23
N GLY A 200 -5.12 14.39 -2.67
CA GLY A 200 -4.38 15.01 -1.58
C GLY A 200 -3.18 15.82 -2.09
N SER A 201 -2.70 16.74 -1.26
CA SER A 201 -1.39 17.38 -1.42
C SER A 201 -0.36 16.75 -0.49
N GLN A 202 0.93 16.79 -0.87
CA GLN A 202 2.04 16.31 -0.05
C GLN A 202 2.13 17.21 1.21
N ILE A 203 1.48 16.82 2.32
CA ILE A 203 1.51 17.52 3.61
C ILE A 203 1.94 16.53 4.70
N VAL A 204 3.23 16.20 4.71
CA VAL A 204 3.98 16.07 5.96
C VAL A 204 5.19 17.00 5.88
N ILE A 205 4.94 18.25 5.49
CA ILE A 205 5.94 19.31 5.61
C ILE A 205 5.25 20.51 6.24
N PHE A 206 5.46 20.65 7.54
CA PHE A 206 5.10 21.85 8.28
C PHE A 206 5.77 23.06 7.59
N TYR A 207 5.03 24.17 7.47
CA TYR A 207 5.47 25.48 6.95
C TYR A 207 5.33 25.73 5.44
N THR A 208 4.10 25.98 4.96
CA THR A 208 3.85 27.06 3.95
C THR A 208 2.38 27.50 3.78
N PHE A 209 1.42 27.06 4.61
CA PHE A 209 0.03 27.57 4.56
C PHE A 209 -0.48 28.21 5.86
N ASN A 210 0.42 28.59 6.77
CA ASN A 210 0.03 29.05 8.12
C ASN A 210 -0.41 30.52 8.25
N ASN A 211 -0.78 31.22 7.16
CA ASN A 211 -1.24 32.61 7.28
C ASN A 211 -2.51 32.99 6.50
N LEU A 212 -3.26 32.04 5.93
CA LEU A 212 -4.57 32.38 5.31
C LEU A 212 -5.81 31.97 6.12
N PHE A 213 -5.65 31.26 7.25
CA PHE A 213 -6.79 30.72 8.01
C PHE A 213 -6.91 31.26 9.45
N LEU A 214 -6.25 32.38 9.78
CA LEU A 214 -6.43 33.06 11.07
C LEU A 214 -7.43 34.22 10.98
N THR A 215 -8.72 33.90 10.89
CA THR A 215 -9.81 34.80 11.30
C THR A 215 -10.87 34.06 12.12
N GLY A 216 -10.53 33.77 13.38
CA GLY A 216 -11.41 34.03 14.53
C GLY A 216 -12.84 33.47 14.60
N LEU A 217 -13.15 32.29 14.02
CA LEU A 217 -14.39 31.56 14.28
C LEU A 217 -14.12 30.04 14.36
N PRO A 218 -14.70 29.29 15.32
CA PRO A 218 -14.45 27.85 15.46
C PRO A 218 -15.28 27.08 14.44
N TRP A 219 -14.74 26.88 13.24
CA TRP A 219 -15.30 25.95 12.26
C TRP A 219 -14.79 24.55 12.56
N ALA A 220 -15.70 23.65 12.95
CA ALA A 220 -15.37 22.26 13.26
C ALA A 220 -15.32 21.42 11.97
N PHE A 221 -14.13 21.25 11.39
CA PHE A 221 -13.90 20.46 10.18
C PHE A 221 -14.01 18.94 10.42
N PRO A 222 -14.46 18.12 9.44
CA PRO A 222 -14.35 16.66 9.48
C PRO A 222 -12.87 16.24 9.56
N GLY A 223 -12.55 15.31 10.45
CA GLY A 223 -11.19 14.79 10.62
C GLY A 223 -11.14 13.33 10.20
N TRP A 224 -10.19 12.98 9.33
CA TRP A 224 -9.89 11.60 8.98
C TRP A 224 -8.60 11.18 9.67
N VAL A 225 -8.57 9.97 10.22
CA VAL A 225 -7.38 9.41 10.89
C VAL A 225 -6.85 8.28 10.03
N GLY A 226 -5.67 8.46 9.45
CA GLY A 226 -4.85 7.34 8.98
C GLY A 226 -4.16 6.71 10.18
N ASN A 227 -3.76 5.44 10.12
CA ASN A 227 -2.96 4.81 11.18
C ASN A 227 -1.66 5.61 11.43
N GLY A 228 -1.70 6.57 12.37
CA GLY A 228 -0.57 7.42 12.77
C GLY A 228 -0.66 8.91 12.41
N GLU A 229 -1.60 9.37 11.58
CA GLU A 229 -1.64 10.77 11.12
C GLU A 229 -3.08 11.31 11.02
N ASN A 230 -3.31 12.48 11.64
CA ASN A 230 -4.56 13.24 11.57
C ASN A 230 -4.58 14.10 10.30
N TRP A 231 -5.63 13.97 9.47
CA TRP A 231 -5.78 14.72 8.22
C TRP A 231 -6.99 15.66 8.27
N PRO A 232 -6.81 16.97 8.00
CA PRO A 232 -7.92 17.90 7.78
C PRO A 232 -8.27 17.95 6.28
N TYR A 233 -9.44 17.45 5.90
CA TYR A 233 -10.03 17.65 4.57
C TYR A 233 -11.42 18.31 4.68
N SER A 234 -11.87 18.98 3.61
CA SER A 234 -13.18 19.62 3.50
C SER A 234 -13.99 19.03 2.34
N PHE A 235 -15.18 18.47 2.61
CA PHE A 235 -16.04 17.84 1.59
C PHE A 235 -17.55 18.09 1.82
N PRO A 236 -18.39 17.99 0.77
CA PRO A 236 -19.85 18.11 0.88
C PRO A 236 -20.52 16.82 1.39
N GLU A 237 -21.66 17.02 2.03
CA GLU A 237 -22.37 16.11 2.94
C GLU A 237 -23.07 14.91 2.27
N ILE A 238 -23.00 13.74 2.92
CA ILE A 238 -23.97 12.63 2.79
C ILE A 238 -24.32 12.16 4.21
N THR A 239 -25.60 12.05 4.56
CA THR A 239 -26.07 11.96 5.95
C THR A 239 -25.99 10.55 6.54
N ALA A 240 -25.32 10.39 7.70
CA ALA A 240 -25.49 9.24 8.61
C ALA A 240 -25.22 9.69 10.05
N SER A 241 -25.98 9.17 11.02
CA SER A 241 -25.88 9.56 12.44
C SER A 241 -24.94 8.66 13.24
N TYR A 242 -24.31 9.20 14.29
CA TYR A 242 -23.70 8.38 15.34
C TYR A 242 -23.96 8.91 16.75
N THR A 243 -24.08 7.97 17.68
CA THR A 243 -24.02 8.15 19.13
C THR A 243 -22.76 7.40 19.57
N VAL A 244 -21.84 8.10 20.25
CA VAL A 244 -20.54 7.53 20.65
C VAL A 244 -20.32 7.70 22.14
N GLY A 245 -19.59 6.77 22.76
CA GLY A 245 -19.26 6.86 24.17
C GLY A 245 -18.24 5.82 24.63
N HIS A 246 -17.93 5.90 25.92
CA HIS A 246 -17.07 4.95 26.61
C HIS A 246 -17.89 4.12 27.60
N PHE A 247 -17.54 2.85 27.72
CA PHE A 247 -18.06 2.04 28.83
C PHE A 247 -17.39 2.47 30.13
N THR A 248 -18.14 2.43 31.22
CA THR A 248 -17.67 2.76 32.58
C THR A 248 -16.45 1.94 33.02
N HIS A 249 -16.37 0.68 32.59
CA HIS A 249 -15.32 -0.27 32.97
C HIS A 249 -14.23 -0.41 31.89
N GLY A 250 -14.20 0.49 30.90
CA GLY A 250 -13.22 0.48 29.81
C GLY A 250 -13.78 -0.07 28.50
N GLY A 251 -13.31 0.48 27.38
CA GLY A 251 -13.84 0.23 26.03
C GLY A 251 -14.68 1.39 25.50
N SER A 252 -15.19 1.24 24.28
CA SER A 252 -15.92 2.28 23.56
C SER A 252 -16.99 1.69 22.63
N TYR A 253 -17.98 2.50 22.27
CA TYR A 253 -19.03 2.15 21.33
C TYR A 253 -19.33 3.29 20.34
N VAL A 254 -19.82 2.92 19.16
CA VAL A 254 -20.22 3.80 18.04
C VAL A 254 -21.49 3.27 17.34
N ALA A 255 -22.55 4.06 17.31
CA ALA A 255 -23.74 3.78 16.50
C ALA A 255 -23.60 4.26 15.07
N LEU A 256 -24.12 3.54 14.08
CA LEU A 256 -24.37 4.10 12.74
C LEU A 256 -25.77 3.72 12.22
N THR A 257 -26.48 4.68 11.60
CA THR A 257 -27.77 4.46 10.91
C THR A 257 -27.71 4.93 9.45
N ASP A 258 -28.45 4.25 8.56
CA ASP A 258 -28.74 4.76 7.22
C ASP A 258 -30.10 5.49 7.16
N GLU A 259 -30.34 6.28 6.11
CA GLU A 259 -31.62 6.99 5.88
C GLU A 259 -32.80 6.03 5.61
N ARG A 260 -32.57 4.71 5.56
CA ARG A 260 -33.54 3.65 5.24
C ARG A 260 -33.96 2.82 6.47
N GLY A 261 -33.46 3.17 7.66
CA GLY A 261 -33.79 2.52 8.92
C GLY A 261 -32.99 1.24 9.21
N ASN A 262 -31.92 0.96 8.44
CA ASN A 262 -30.95 -0.07 8.82
C ASN A 262 -29.95 0.48 9.82
N LEU A 263 -29.53 -0.42 10.69
CA LEU A 263 -28.73 -0.10 11.84
C LEU A 263 -27.50 -1.00 11.88
N THR A 264 -26.32 -0.39 11.99
CA THR A 264 -25.07 -1.08 12.33
C THR A 264 -24.55 -0.53 13.64
N ILE A 265 -24.74 -1.34 14.67
CA ILE A 265 -24.27 -1.13 16.03
C ILE A 265 -22.84 -1.66 16.06
N ILE A 266 -21.88 -0.74 16.08
CA ILE A 266 -20.81 -0.87 17.06
C ILE A 266 -21.30 -0.16 18.35
N THR A 267 -22.64 0.01 18.51
CA THR A 267 -23.38 0.63 19.61
C THR A 267 -24.54 1.64 19.20
N GLU A 268 -25.74 1.29 18.61
CA GLU A 268 -27.03 1.86 17.93
C GLU A 268 -27.66 3.30 17.69
N THR A 269 -28.49 3.52 16.59
CA THR A 269 -29.79 4.31 16.47
C THR A 269 -30.83 3.83 15.36
N MET A 270 -32.14 4.24 15.41
CA MET A 270 -33.36 3.55 14.86
C MET A 270 -34.30 4.27 13.82
N GLN A 271 -35.02 3.50 12.96
CA GLN A 271 -36.45 3.72 12.57
C GLN A 271 -37.25 2.44 12.18
N ALA A 272 -37.68 1.62 13.16
CA ALA A 272 -38.81 0.66 13.15
C ALA A 272 -38.79 -0.11 14.49
N SER A 273 -39.86 -0.80 14.91
CA SER A 273 -39.78 -1.67 16.10
C SER A 273 -38.81 -2.84 15.85
N ILE A 274 -37.51 -2.68 16.16
CA ILE A 274 -36.54 -3.79 16.11
C ILE A 274 -36.97 -4.83 17.12
N SER A 275 -37.13 -6.05 16.64
CA SER A 275 -37.41 -7.22 17.47
C SER A 275 -36.20 -8.15 17.57
N GLU A 276 -35.21 -8.00 16.69
CA GLU A 276 -34.08 -8.91 16.58
C GLU A 276 -32.86 -8.23 15.92
N LEU A 277 -31.67 -8.52 16.46
CA LEU A 277 -30.36 -8.08 15.95
C LEU A 277 -29.48 -9.29 15.63
N GLN A 278 -28.85 -9.30 14.46
CA GLN A 278 -27.76 -10.24 14.15
C GLN A 278 -26.52 -9.88 14.96
N VAL A 279 -25.69 -10.87 15.33
CA VAL A 279 -24.53 -10.67 16.19
C VAL A 279 -23.28 -11.30 15.59
N TRP A 280 -22.24 -10.50 15.42
CA TRP A 280 -20.89 -10.95 15.04
C TRP A 280 -19.93 -10.70 16.18
N HIS A 281 -19.04 -11.66 16.42
CA HIS A 281 -18.09 -11.63 17.53
C HIS A 281 -16.68 -11.99 17.07
N SER A 282 -15.68 -11.25 17.57
CA SER A 282 -14.27 -11.61 17.46
C SER A 282 -13.59 -11.47 18.82
N LYS A 283 -12.80 -12.47 19.20
CA LYS A 283 -11.94 -12.47 20.38
C LYS A 283 -10.48 -12.62 19.95
N PHE A 284 -9.64 -11.65 20.27
CA PHE A 284 -8.24 -11.69 19.88
C PHE A 284 -7.41 -12.59 20.81
N ASP A 285 -7.69 -12.53 22.11
CA ASP A 285 -7.01 -13.26 23.21
C ASP A 285 -5.48 -13.24 23.07
N PHE A 286 -4.90 -12.05 23.30
CA PHE A 286 -3.46 -11.84 23.19
C PHE A 286 -2.64 -12.62 24.23
N LYS A 287 -3.29 -13.18 25.27
CA LYS A 287 -2.62 -13.93 26.34
C LYS A 287 -2.47 -15.42 26.02
N THR A 288 -3.51 -16.05 25.47
CA THR A 288 -3.50 -17.50 25.19
C THR A 288 -3.39 -17.83 23.70
N ASN A 289 -3.44 -16.81 22.82
CA ASN A 289 -3.37 -16.92 21.37
C ASN A 289 -4.49 -17.80 20.77
N LYS A 290 -5.62 -17.94 21.49
CA LYS A 290 -6.83 -18.63 21.03
C LYS A 290 -7.79 -17.65 20.37
N THR A 291 -7.40 -17.17 19.21
CA THR A 291 -8.15 -16.17 18.45
C THR A 291 -9.40 -16.78 17.81
N VAL A 292 -10.53 -16.08 17.94
CA VAL A 292 -11.78 -16.36 17.22
C VAL A 292 -12.13 -15.12 16.42
N LEU A 293 -12.22 -15.21 15.09
CA LEU A 293 -12.49 -14.05 14.22
C LEU A 293 -13.83 -14.19 13.50
N PHE A 294 -14.61 -13.12 13.52
CA PHE A 294 -15.83 -12.92 12.74
C PHE A 294 -16.81 -14.11 12.84
N GLN A 295 -17.04 -14.57 14.06
CA GLN A 295 -17.98 -15.64 14.36
C GLN A 295 -19.41 -15.09 14.36
N ASN A 296 -20.29 -15.72 13.58
CA ASN A 296 -21.72 -15.42 13.59
C ASN A 296 -22.37 -16.11 14.80
N LEU A 297 -22.91 -15.33 15.73
CA LEU A 297 -23.61 -15.80 16.92
C LEU A 297 -25.13 -15.81 16.70
N ARG A 298 -25.87 -16.38 17.65
CA ARG A 298 -27.33 -16.38 17.58
C ARG A 298 -27.86 -14.94 17.66
N PRO A 299 -28.86 -14.58 16.84
CA PRO A 299 -29.49 -13.27 16.93
C PRO A 299 -30.04 -12.98 18.34
N VAL A 300 -29.90 -11.74 18.79
CA VAL A 300 -30.40 -11.27 20.08
C VAL A 300 -31.77 -10.64 19.87
N LYS A 301 -32.74 -11.02 20.71
CA LYS A 301 -34.06 -10.40 20.69
C LYS A 301 -34.05 -9.08 21.44
N VAL A 302 -34.69 -8.08 20.86
CA VAL A 302 -34.91 -6.79 21.51
C VAL A 302 -36.31 -6.81 22.12
N ILE A 303 -36.37 -6.71 23.44
CA ILE A 303 -37.62 -6.76 24.22
C ILE A 303 -37.83 -5.38 24.84
N GLU A 304 -38.97 -4.78 24.56
CA GLU A 304 -39.31 -3.42 25.04
C GLU A 304 -38.24 -2.37 24.68
N GLY A 305 -37.59 -2.52 23.53
CA GLY A 305 -36.51 -1.63 23.09
C GLY A 305 -35.20 -1.83 23.85
N SER A 306 -35.00 -2.97 24.51
CA SER A 306 -33.77 -3.27 25.26
C SER A 306 -33.19 -4.65 24.95
N PHE A 307 -31.88 -4.79 25.09
CA PHE A 307 -31.18 -6.08 25.08
C PHE A 307 -29.97 -6.07 26.03
N SER A 308 -29.53 -7.26 26.45
CA SER A 308 -28.39 -7.43 27.35
C SER A 308 -27.27 -8.23 26.73
N ILE A 309 -26.02 -7.85 27.04
CA ILE A 309 -24.83 -8.64 26.69
C ILE A 309 -23.78 -8.59 27.83
N GLU A 310 -22.97 -9.64 27.91
CA GLU A 310 -21.76 -9.67 28.73
C GLU A 310 -20.55 -9.42 27.83
N LEU A 311 -19.68 -8.49 28.21
CA LEU A 311 -18.47 -8.15 27.47
C LEU A 311 -17.24 -8.61 28.26
N ASP A 312 -16.23 -9.14 27.57
CA ASP A 312 -14.93 -9.48 28.14
C ASP A 312 -13.81 -8.69 27.44
N VAL A 313 -12.59 -8.78 27.96
CA VAL A 313 -11.41 -8.10 27.41
C VAL A 313 -11.00 -8.73 26.08
N ASP A 314 -10.45 -7.91 25.17
CA ASP A 314 -9.98 -8.30 23.83
C ASP A 314 -11.08 -8.81 22.88
N GLU A 315 -12.32 -8.33 23.06
CA GLU A 315 -13.47 -8.71 22.25
C GLU A 315 -14.03 -7.55 21.42
N VAL A 316 -14.57 -7.88 20.24
CA VAL A 316 -15.30 -6.96 19.35
C VAL A 316 -16.63 -7.59 19.00
N TYR A 317 -17.71 -6.83 19.22
CA TYR A 317 -19.06 -7.20 18.85
C TYR A 317 -19.60 -6.25 17.78
N THR A 318 -20.30 -6.80 16.80
CA THR A 318 -21.11 -6.03 15.86
C THR A 318 -22.54 -6.54 15.94
N PHE A 319 -23.46 -5.66 16.30
CA PHE A 319 -24.88 -5.97 16.25
C PHE A 319 -25.49 -5.25 15.04
N THR A 320 -26.39 -5.90 14.31
CA THR A 320 -26.92 -5.27 13.11
C THR A 320 -28.27 -5.84 12.70
N THR A 321 -29.11 -5.01 12.10
CA THR A 321 -30.32 -5.48 11.41
C THR A 321 -30.01 -6.10 10.06
N VAL A 322 -28.79 -5.95 9.55
CA VAL A 322 -28.31 -6.48 8.28
C VAL A 322 -28.15 -8.00 8.35
N ARG A 323 -28.95 -8.73 7.57
CA ARG A 323 -29.02 -10.21 7.62
C ARG A 323 -28.06 -10.94 6.67
N ASN A 324 -27.46 -10.24 5.72
CA ASN A 324 -26.61 -10.82 4.67
C ASN A 324 -25.10 -10.69 4.96
N GLY A 325 -24.72 -10.39 6.21
CA GLY A 325 -23.32 -10.49 6.63
C GLY A 325 -22.80 -11.91 6.41
N HIS A 326 -21.59 -12.03 5.88
CA HIS A 326 -20.96 -13.33 5.68
C HIS A 326 -19.46 -13.25 5.90
N ARG A 327 -18.89 -14.32 6.47
CA ARG A 327 -17.45 -14.50 6.51
C ARG A 327 -17.01 -15.06 5.16
N GLY A 328 -16.18 -14.32 4.43
CA GLY A 328 -15.53 -14.81 3.22
C GLY A 328 -14.81 -16.12 3.49
N ASN A 329 -14.93 -17.08 2.57
CA ASN A 329 -14.24 -18.35 2.70
C ASN A 329 -13.76 -18.83 1.33
N TYR A 330 -12.47 -19.06 1.24
CA TYR A 330 -11.79 -19.73 0.14
C TYR A 330 -10.99 -20.90 0.71
N PRO A 331 -10.67 -21.93 -0.10
CA PRO A 331 -9.77 -22.99 0.33
C PRO A 331 -8.43 -22.43 0.82
N ASP A 332 -7.77 -23.15 1.73
CA ASP A 332 -6.46 -22.74 2.24
C ASP A 332 -5.46 -22.56 1.08
N PRO A 333 -4.69 -21.47 1.06
CA PRO A 333 -3.64 -21.28 0.07
C PRO A 333 -2.49 -22.27 0.32
N PRO A 334 -1.57 -22.43 -0.66
CA PRO A 334 -0.33 -23.18 -0.45
C PRO A 334 0.42 -22.71 0.80
N THR A 335 1.09 -23.64 1.47
CA THR A 335 1.94 -23.32 2.62
C THR A 335 3.07 -22.37 2.23
N SER A 336 3.44 -21.47 3.14
CA SER A 336 4.58 -20.57 2.96
C SER A 336 5.86 -21.33 2.55
N ALA A 337 6.56 -20.81 1.54
CA ALA A 337 7.82 -21.33 1.05
C ALA A 337 8.83 -20.17 0.85
N PRO A 338 10.14 -20.42 1.00
CA PRO A 338 11.17 -19.42 0.71
C PRO A 338 11.24 -19.11 -0.79
N PHE A 339 11.92 -18.02 -1.14
CA PHE A 339 12.17 -17.67 -2.54
C PHE A 339 12.97 -18.80 -3.24
N PRO A 340 12.71 -19.10 -4.53
CA PRO A 340 13.42 -20.15 -5.25
C PRO A 340 14.95 -20.03 -5.16
N LYS A 341 15.62 -21.12 -4.79
CA LYS A 341 17.09 -21.17 -4.74
C LYS A 341 17.76 -20.92 -6.10
N SER A 342 17.07 -21.24 -7.19
CA SER A 342 17.50 -20.92 -8.55
C SER A 342 16.42 -20.04 -9.18
N TYR A 343 16.81 -18.87 -9.68
CA TYR A 343 15.92 -17.93 -10.35
C TYR A 343 16.61 -17.37 -11.59
N LYS A 344 15.85 -17.22 -12.68
CA LYS A 344 16.32 -16.60 -13.91
C LYS A 344 15.22 -15.75 -14.51
N ASP A 345 15.62 -14.66 -15.14
CA ASP A 345 14.75 -13.77 -15.90
C ASP A 345 15.56 -13.23 -17.09
N ASP A 346 15.15 -13.56 -18.30
CA ASP A 346 15.71 -13.07 -19.56
C ASP A 346 14.97 -11.82 -20.06
N PHE A 347 13.94 -11.37 -19.33
CA PHE A 347 13.11 -10.22 -19.66
C PHE A 347 12.44 -10.26 -21.05
N ASP A 348 12.46 -11.42 -21.72
CA ASP A 348 11.86 -11.67 -23.03
C ASP A 348 10.34 -11.82 -22.89
N VAL A 349 9.64 -10.69 -22.77
CA VAL A 349 8.18 -10.67 -22.70
C VAL A 349 7.60 -10.48 -24.10
N SER A 350 6.90 -11.49 -24.61
CA SER A 350 6.24 -11.40 -25.92
C SER A 350 5.09 -10.39 -25.88
N GLY A 351 5.17 -9.35 -26.71
CA GLY A 351 4.11 -8.33 -26.85
C GLY A 351 4.22 -7.22 -25.81
N ASN A 352 3.09 -6.67 -25.37
CA ASN A 352 3.06 -5.63 -24.34
C ASN A 352 2.95 -6.29 -22.97
N PRO A 353 3.95 -6.18 -22.08
CA PRO A 353 3.87 -6.73 -20.74
C PRO A 353 2.69 -6.09 -19.99
N TYR A 354 2.00 -6.88 -19.17
CA TYR A 354 0.81 -6.41 -18.45
C TYR A 354 1.15 -5.38 -17.36
N PHE A 355 2.37 -5.43 -16.83
CA PHE A 355 2.94 -4.47 -15.89
C PHE A 355 4.26 -3.94 -16.46
N SER A 356 4.65 -2.71 -16.10
CA SER A 356 5.85 -2.06 -16.66
C SER A 356 7.17 -2.66 -16.18
N GLU A 357 7.19 -3.42 -15.09
CA GLU A 357 8.41 -3.95 -14.46
C GLU A 357 8.40 -5.49 -14.37
N ALA A 358 9.60 -6.08 -14.35
CA ALA A 358 9.78 -7.52 -14.16
C ALA A 358 9.30 -7.99 -12.77
N PRO A 359 8.79 -9.21 -12.62
CA PRO A 359 8.29 -9.70 -11.34
C PRO A 359 9.41 -9.80 -10.30
N ASN A 360 9.05 -9.61 -9.01
CA ASN A 360 9.92 -9.75 -7.83
C ASN A 360 11.07 -8.74 -7.65
N PHE A 361 11.45 -8.00 -8.69
CA PHE A 361 12.34 -6.84 -8.54
C PHE A 361 11.61 -5.76 -7.75
N ALA A 362 12.23 -5.28 -6.68
CA ALA A 362 11.68 -4.23 -5.83
C ALA A 362 12.64 -3.05 -5.83
N ASP A 363 12.30 -2.04 -6.62
CA ASP A 363 13.11 -0.84 -6.81
C ASP A 363 13.19 -0.04 -5.51
N GLN A 364 14.41 0.29 -5.07
CA GLN A 364 14.67 0.98 -3.81
C GLN A 364 15.18 2.41 -4.00
N THR A 365 15.74 2.73 -5.17
CA THR A 365 16.07 4.06 -5.66
C THR A 365 16.17 4.01 -7.19
N GLY A 366 15.54 4.96 -7.89
CA GLY A 366 15.36 4.87 -9.35
C GLY A 366 14.23 3.89 -9.73
N VAL A 367 13.93 3.80 -11.03
CA VAL A 367 12.84 2.96 -11.57
C VAL A 367 13.39 2.10 -12.71
N PHE A 368 13.03 0.82 -12.73
CA PHE A 368 13.52 -0.20 -13.65
C PHE A 368 12.37 -0.82 -14.45
N GLU A 369 12.28 -0.49 -15.74
CA GLU A 369 11.17 -0.88 -16.62
C GLU A 369 11.60 -1.90 -17.68
N TYR A 370 10.67 -2.73 -18.14
CA TYR A 370 10.84 -3.49 -19.37
C TYR A 370 11.11 -2.53 -20.54
N PHE A 371 12.12 -2.85 -21.33
CA PHE A 371 12.54 -2.04 -22.46
C PHE A 371 12.70 -2.92 -23.69
N THR A 372 12.12 -2.49 -24.82
CA THR A 372 12.30 -3.16 -26.10
C THR A 372 13.10 -2.27 -27.04
N ASN A 373 14.28 -2.73 -27.45
CA ASN A 373 15.12 -2.01 -28.38
C ASN A 373 14.76 -2.35 -29.85
N LEU A 374 13.79 -1.63 -30.40
CA LEU A 374 13.33 -1.82 -31.79
C LEU A 374 14.41 -1.58 -32.87
N THR A 375 15.55 -0.99 -32.49
CA THR A 375 16.63 -0.67 -33.41
C THR A 375 17.78 -1.67 -33.40
N ASP A 376 17.80 -2.59 -32.42
CA ASP A 376 18.83 -3.62 -32.29
C ASP A 376 18.22 -5.01 -32.53
N PRO A 377 18.46 -5.64 -33.69
CA PRO A 377 18.04 -7.02 -33.95
C PRO A 377 18.95 -8.05 -33.27
N GLY A 378 19.88 -7.61 -32.42
CA GLY A 378 20.79 -8.43 -31.65
C GLY A 378 20.12 -9.26 -30.55
N PRO A 379 20.92 -9.98 -29.74
CA PRO A 379 20.40 -10.90 -28.73
C PRO A 379 19.70 -10.21 -27.55
N HIS A 380 19.81 -8.88 -27.42
CA HIS A 380 19.28 -8.08 -26.31
C HIS A 380 18.13 -7.18 -26.77
N ASN A 381 17.14 -7.76 -27.46
CA ASN A 381 16.00 -7.00 -27.99
C ASN A 381 15.03 -6.58 -26.87
N SER A 382 14.88 -7.41 -25.83
CA SER A 382 14.06 -7.12 -24.65
C SER A 382 14.94 -7.17 -23.41
N THR A 383 14.94 -6.10 -22.62
CA THR A 383 15.83 -5.92 -21.47
C THR A 383 15.07 -5.27 -20.32
N LEU A 384 15.70 -5.21 -19.15
CA LEU A 384 15.26 -4.36 -18.04
C LEU A 384 16.13 -3.09 -18.03
N ARG A 385 15.53 -1.90 -17.96
CA ARG A 385 16.25 -0.62 -18.10
C ARG A 385 15.96 0.29 -16.93
N GLN A 386 17.00 0.86 -16.33
CA GLN A 386 16.84 1.99 -15.43
C GLN A 386 16.46 3.22 -16.27
N VAL A 387 15.37 3.90 -15.91
CA VAL A 387 14.80 5.00 -16.72
C VAL A 387 14.87 6.39 -16.07
N VAL A 388 15.33 6.53 -14.84
CA VAL A 388 15.33 7.84 -14.14
C VAL A 388 16.69 8.52 -14.31
N THR A 389 16.73 9.66 -15.00
CA THR A 389 17.98 10.36 -15.38
C THR A 389 18.37 11.53 -14.48
N GLN A 390 17.54 11.85 -13.49
CA GLN A 390 17.80 12.90 -12.52
C GLN A 390 17.19 12.51 -11.17
N ARG A 391 17.78 12.99 -10.08
CA ARG A 391 17.21 12.73 -8.76
C ARG A 391 15.80 13.34 -8.66
N PRO A 392 14.79 12.59 -8.19
CA PRO A 392 13.47 13.11 -7.89
C PRO A 392 13.46 14.19 -6.79
N VAL A 393 12.34 14.87 -6.64
CA VAL A 393 11.99 15.58 -5.41
C VAL A 393 11.60 14.54 -4.36
N THR A 394 12.55 14.20 -3.50
CA THR A 394 12.50 13.00 -2.65
C THR A 394 11.65 13.17 -1.38
N TRP A 395 10.93 12.13 -1.00
CA TRP A 395 10.21 12.04 0.28
C TRP A 395 11.14 11.66 1.46
N VAL A 396 11.96 10.64 1.24
CA VAL A 396 12.97 10.16 2.19
C VAL A 396 14.38 10.39 1.63
N ALA A 397 15.39 9.89 2.34
CA ALA A 397 16.78 9.96 1.88
C ALA A 397 17.09 8.83 0.88
N ASP A 398 16.66 8.98 -0.37
CA ASP A 398 17.09 8.14 -1.49
C ASP A 398 18.61 7.99 -1.54
N ALA A 399 19.09 6.85 -2.05
CA ALA A 399 20.51 6.66 -2.31
C ALA A 399 21.01 7.62 -3.41
N ASP A 400 22.34 7.75 -3.52
CA ASP A 400 22.95 8.50 -4.62
C ASP A 400 23.05 7.66 -5.91
N GLN A 401 22.90 6.35 -5.76
CA GLN A 401 22.92 5.30 -6.75
C GLN A 401 21.50 4.75 -6.93
N THR A 402 21.20 4.19 -8.09
CA THR A 402 19.94 3.46 -8.28
C THR A 402 20.14 2.00 -7.90
N ILE A 403 19.10 1.34 -7.43
CA ILE A 403 19.19 -0.04 -6.95
C ILE A 403 17.81 -0.69 -6.94
N SER A 404 17.73 -1.91 -7.48
CA SER A 404 16.58 -2.81 -7.35
C SER A 404 17.01 -4.10 -6.68
N VAL A 405 16.27 -4.54 -5.65
CA VAL A 405 16.58 -5.74 -4.86
C VAL A 405 15.63 -6.88 -5.19
N ILE A 406 16.09 -8.13 -5.05
CA ILE A 406 15.32 -9.34 -5.33
C ILE A 406 15.81 -10.53 -4.49
N GLY A 407 14.90 -11.46 -4.19
CA GLY A 407 15.23 -12.78 -3.64
C GLY A 407 14.92 -12.95 -2.15
N ASP A 408 15.63 -13.86 -1.48
CA ASP A 408 15.46 -14.14 -0.05
C ASP A 408 16.51 -13.39 0.78
N TYR A 409 16.05 -12.60 1.75
CA TYR A 409 16.92 -11.88 2.69
C TYR A 409 17.83 -12.80 3.53
N LYS A 410 17.46 -14.08 3.68
CA LYS A 410 18.21 -15.07 4.46
C LYS A 410 19.36 -15.72 3.69
N TRP A 411 19.54 -15.41 2.40
CA TRP A 411 20.62 -15.99 1.62
C TRP A 411 21.99 -15.49 2.07
N HIS A 412 22.95 -16.41 2.14
CA HIS A 412 24.31 -16.18 2.64
C HIS A 412 25.34 -16.54 1.57
N ASP A 413 25.27 -17.73 1.01
CA ASP A 413 26.14 -18.18 -0.08
C ASP A 413 25.35 -18.15 -1.38
N LEU A 414 25.81 -17.34 -2.34
CA LEU A 414 25.07 -17.09 -3.56
C LEU A 414 25.99 -16.74 -4.73
N MET A 415 25.51 -17.06 -5.93
CA MET A 415 26.03 -16.56 -7.20
C MET A 415 24.94 -15.73 -7.87
N VAL A 416 25.31 -14.56 -8.35
CA VAL A 416 24.48 -13.74 -9.25
C VAL A 416 25.24 -13.51 -10.55
N SER A 417 24.53 -13.56 -11.67
CA SER A 417 25.04 -13.19 -12.99
C SER A 417 24.02 -12.30 -13.70
N CYS A 418 24.49 -11.32 -14.45
CA CYS A 418 23.65 -10.45 -15.26
C CYS A 418 24.47 -9.85 -16.40
N ASP A 419 23.87 -9.78 -17.58
CA ASP A 419 24.39 -8.97 -18.67
C ASP A 419 24.06 -7.50 -18.43
N ILE A 420 25.02 -6.61 -18.65
CA ILE A 420 24.89 -5.17 -18.40
C ILE A 420 25.25 -4.36 -19.63
N TYR A 421 24.64 -3.19 -19.75
CA TYR A 421 24.90 -2.23 -20.81
C TYR A 421 24.84 -0.81 -20.27
N MET A 422 25.97 -0.10 -20.32
CA MET A 422 26.09 1.30 -19.90
C MET A 422 25.82 2.24 -21.08
N GLU A 423 24.87 3.17 -20.94
CA GLU A 423 24.55 4.10 -22.04
C GLU A 423 25.39 5.39 -22.01
N ALA A 424 25.67 5.89 -20.80
CA ALA A 424 26.42 7.11 -20.59
C ALA A 424 27.92 6.90 -20.91
N VAL A 425 28.43 7.69 -21.85
CA VAL A 425 29.84 7.62 -22.27
C VAL A 425 30.71 8.27 -21.19
N HIS A 426 31.82 7.60 -20.82
CA HIS A 426 32.79 7.99 -19.79
C HIS A 426 32.30 7.97 -18.34
N THR A 427 31.07 8.40 -18.06
CA THR A 427 30.54 8.49 -16.68
C THR A 427 29.70 7.29 -16.27
N GLY A 428 29.26 6.47 -17.23
CA GLY A 428 28.40 5.33 -16.98
C GLY A 428 29.00 4.36 -15.96
N GLY A 429 28.19 3.94 -14.98
CA GLY A 429 28.57 2.90 -14.05
C GLY A 429 27.38 2.01 -13.68
N VAL A 430 27.63 0.71 -13.59
CA VAL A 430 26.63 -0.29 -13.22
C VAL A 430 27.22 -1.27 -12.22
N PHE A 431 26.35 -1.93 -11.45
CA PHE A 431 26.78 -2.97 -10.53
C PHE A 431 25.79 -4.13 -10.44
N ILE A 432 26.31 -5.26 -10.00
CA ILE A 432 25.56 -6.35 -9.39
C ILE A 432 26.00 -6.48 -7.93
N ALA A 433 25.10 -6.88 -7.05
CA ALA A 433 25.39 -6.99 -5.63
C ALA A 433 24.70 -8.18 -4.96
N VAL A 434 25.28 -8.59 -3.84
CA VAL A 434 24.83 -9.70 -3.01
C VAL A 434 24.90 -9.33 -1.54
N ARG A 435 24.09 -10.01 -0.71
CA ARG A 435 23.96 -9.75 0.74
C ARG A 435 23.57 -8.30 1.05
N VAL A 436 22.72 -7.71 0.23
CA VAL A 436 22.20 -6.34 0.46
C VAL A 436 21.33 -6.36 1.73
N ASP A 437 21.79 -5.68 2.79
CA ASP A 437 21.28 -5.89 4.15
C ASP A 437 20.12 -4.96 4.56
N LYS A 438 19.89 -3.90 3.79
CA LYS A 438 18.83 -2.91 4.04
C LYS A 438 18.17 -2.42 2.75
N GLY A 439 16.90 -2.05 2.88
CA GLY A 439 16.09 -1.39 1.84
C GLY A 439 15.31 -0.20 2.41
N GLY A 440 14.29 0.21 1.67
CA GLY A 440 13.32 1.23 2.06
C GLY A 440 13.94 2.59 2.36
N GLY A 441 13.33 3.32 3.30
CA GLY A 441 13.77 4.65 3.74
C GLY A 441 15.20 4.74 4.31
N VAL A 442 15.88 3.60 4.51
CA VAL A 442 17.27 3.52 4.99
C VAL A 442 18.24 2.92 3.97
N ILE A 443 17.82 2.78 2.70
CA ILE A 443 18.60 2.21 1.59
C ILE A 443 19.99 2.84 1.46
N ARG A 444 20.13 4.14 1.71
CA ARG A 444 21.41 4.86 1.66
C ARG A 444 22.49 4.31 2.61
N SER A 445 22.09 3.57 3.64
CA SER A 445 22.99 2.96 4.63
C SER A 445 23.18 1.45 4.43
N THR A 446 22.73 0.93 3.29
CA THR A 446 22.80 -0.49 2.95
C THR A 446 24.25 -0.93 2.74
N ARG A 447 24.56 -2.11 3.25
CA ARG A 447 25.82 -2.81 3.07
C ARG A 447 25.57 -4.10 2.31
N GLY A 448 26.64 -4.68 1.80
CA GLY A 448 26.61 -5.84 0.93
C GLY A 448 27.95 -5.99 0.26
N ILE A 449 28.03 -6.81 -0.78
CA ILE A 449 29.21 -6.87 -1.64
C ILE A 449 28.74 -6.40 -3.01
N PHE A 450 29.21 -5.23 -3.43
CA PHE A 450 28.83 -4.58 -4.67
C PHE A 450 30.00 -4.67 -5.65
N PHE A 451 29.75 -5.22 -6.82
CA PHE A 451 30.73 -5.31 -7.90
C PHE A 451 30.36 -4.33 -9.01
N TRP A 452 31.13 -3.25 -9.11
CA TRP A 452 30.94 -2.12 -10.00
C TRP A 452 31.86 -2.22 -11.21
N VAL A 453 31.34 -1.89 -12.38
CA VAL A 453 32.14 -1.62 -13.59
C VAL A 453 31.75 -0.26 -14.16
N TYR A 454 32.72 0.43 -14.74
CA TYR A 454 32.56 1.79 -15.24
C TYR A 454 32.93 1.91 -16.72
N ALA A 455 32.34 2.88 -17.40
CA ALA A 455 32.56 3.16 -18.82
C ALA A 455 33.96 3.73 -19.11
N ASP A 456 34.72 4.13 -18.09
CA ASP A 456 36.12 4.57 -18.19
C ASP A 456 37.14 3.41 -18.20
N GLY A 457 36.67 2.16 -18.09
CA GLY A 457 37.51 0.97 -18.10
C GLY A 457 38.01 0.53 -16.73
N THR A 458 37.43 1.04 -15.65
CA THR A 458 37.74 0.63 -14.27
C THR A 458 36.64 -0.24 -13.65
N TYR A 459 37.00 -0.95 -12.59
CA TYR A 459 36.06 -1.64 -11.70
C TYR A 459 36.32 -1.32 -10.23
N LYS A 460 35.31 -1.52 -9.40
CA LYS A 460 35.41 -1.49 -7.93
C LYS A 460 34.65 -2.65 -7.31
N VAL A 461 35.10 -3.09 -6.14
CA VAL A 461 34.32 -3.95 -5.24
C VAL A 461 34.19 -3.21 -3.92
N THR A 462 32.97 -2.99 -3.43
CA THR A 462 32.72 -2.23 -2.21
C THR A 462 31.85 -3.00 -1.23
N ASN A 463 31.92 -2.64 0.06
CA ASN A 463 31.10 -3.23 1.11
C ASN A 463 29.82 -2.43 1.43
N ASP A 464 29.63 -1.30 0.75
CA ASP A 464 28.50 -0.40 0.91
C ASP A 464 28.13 0.25 -0.42
N LEU A 465 26.85 0.61 -0.55
CA LEU A 465 26.31 1.20 -1.77
C LEU A 465 26.92 2.57 -2.08
N ARG A 466 27.30 3.33 -1.04
CA ARG A 466 27.91 4.67 -1.17
C ARG A 466 29.33 4.62 -1.73
N GLY A 467 29.94 3.45 -1.80
CA GLY A 467 31.32 3.26 -2.24
C GLY A 467 32.38 3.81 -1.28
N MET A 468 32.08 3.95 0.01
CA MET A 468 33.04 4.46 1.01
C MET A 468 34.05 3.38 1.44
N THR A 469 33.60 2.13 1.51
CA THR A 469 34.45 0.99 1.91
C THR A 469 34.83 0.18 0.68
N VAL A 470 35.97 0.53 0.07
CA VAL A 470 36.50 -0.16 -1.11
C VAL A 470 37.30 -1.40 -0.68
N LEU A 471 36.92 -2.57 -1.19
CA LEU A 471 37.58 -3.85 -0.98
C LEU A 471 38.61 -4.15 -2.07
N ALA A 472 38.34 -3.69 -3.30
CA ALA A 472 39.26 -3.75 -4.43
C ALA A 472 38.89 -2.73 -5.50
N GLU A 473 39.86 -2.35 -6.31
CA GLU A 473 39.67 -1.52 -7.51
C GLU A 473 40.76 -1.86 -8.53
N GLY A 474 40.50 -1.62 -9.81
CA GLY A 474 41.44 -1.92 -10.87
C GLY A 474 40.90 -1.63 -12.26
N LEU A 475 41.58 -2.15 -13.28
CA LEU A 475 41.18 -2.03 -14.68
C LEU A 475 40.32 -3.22 -15.10
N SER A 476 39.18 -2.95 -15.71
CA SER A 476 38.26 -3.92 -16.32
C SER A 476 38.32 -3.87 -17.86
N GLY A 477 38.70 -2.72 -18.43
CA GLY A 477 38.62 -2.49 -19.88
C GLY A 477 37.19 -2.33 -20.42
N THR A 478 36.21 -2.15 -19.53
CA THR A 478 34.82 -1.88 -19.90
C THR A 478 34.65 -0.50 -20.56
N ARG A 479 33.65 -0.35 -21.42
CA ARG A 479 33.30 0.92 -22.07
C ARG A 479 31.79 1.02 -22.23
N ALA A 480 31.30 2.25 -22.42
CA ALA A 480 29.89 2.45 -22.74
C ALA A 480 29.50 1.81 -24.08
N ARG A 481 28.21 1.50 -24.23
CA ARG A 481 27.57 0.96 -25.44
C ARG A 481 28.10 -0.40 -25.88
N VAL A 482 28.49 -1.23 -24.92
CA VAL A 482 28.92 -2.61 -25.11
C VAL A 482 28.31 -3.47 -24.01
N TRP A 483 27.81 -4.65 -24.39
CA TRP A 483 27.30 -5.64 -23.46
C TRP A 483 28.45 -6.40 -22.78
N TYR A 484 28.30 -6.61 -21.47
CA TYR A 484 29.21 -7.42 -20.66
C TYR A 484 28.43 -8.32 -19.72
N THR A 485 28.89 -9.54 -19.49
CA THR A 485 28.35 -10.43 -18.46
C THR A 485 29.15 -10.25 -17.17
N LEU A 486 28.49 -9.79 -16.11
CA LEU A 486 29.07 -9.75 -14.77
C LEU A 486 28.65 -10.99 -13.99
N THR A 487 29.57 -11.60 -13.25
CA THR A 487 29.25 -12.68 -12.31
C THR A 487 29.90 -12.39 -10.96
N LEU A 488 29.11 -12.44 -9.89
CA LEU A 488 29.57 -12.26 -8.51
C LEU A 488 29.18 -13.49 -7.69
N THR A 489 30.18 -14.17 -7.13
CA THR A 489 29.98 -15.37 -6.30
C THR A 489 30.49 -15.10 -4.89
N VAL A 490 29.70 -15.48 -3.89
CA VAL A 490 30.08 -15.44 -2.48
C VAL A 490 29.86 -16.80 -1.85
N LYS A 491 30.90 -17.31 -1.18
CA LYS A 491 30.88 -18.57 -0.46
C LYS A 491 31.64 -18.46 0.86
N GLY A 492 30.91 -18.55 1.97
CA GLY A 492 31.44 -18.28 3.30
C GLY A 492 32.03 -16.87 3.41
N ASN A 493 33.34 -16.79 3.60
CA ASN A 493 34.09 -15.54 3.78
C ASN A 493 34.86 -15.11 2.53
N TYR A 494 34.63 -15.75 1.38
CA TYR A 494 35.31 -15.44 0.14
C TYR A 494 34.31 -15.00 -0.91
N ALA A 495 34.72 -14.05 -1.73
CA ALA A 495 33.99 -13.62 -2.90
C ALA A 495 34.91 -13.57 -4.13
N SER A 496 34.31 -13.76 -5.30
CA SER A 496 34.97 -13.60 -6.60
C SER A 496 34.06 -12.89 -7.58
N ALA A 497 34.66 -12.07 -8.43
CA ALA A 497 34.00 -11.30 -9.46
C ALA A 497 34.65 -11.56 -10.81
N ASP A 498 33.83 -11.91 -11.79
CA ASP A 498 34.23 -12.25 -13.14
C ASP A 498 33.56 -11.30 -14.15
N LEU A 499 34.28 -10.98 -15.24
CA LEU A 499 33.80 -10.19 -16.37
C LEU A 499 33.92 -11.05 -17.63
N ASN A 500 32.80 -11.32 -18.29
CA ASN A 500 32.70 -12.22 -19.46
C ASN A 500 33.32 -13.61 -19.18
N GLY A 501 33.17 -14.11 -17.95
CA GLY A 501 33.73 -15.38 -17.49
C GLY A 501 35.24 -15.36 -17.20
N TYR A 502 35.90 -14.21 -17.32
CA TYR A 502 37.30 -14.05 -16.92
C TYR A 502 37.40 -13.43 -15.52
N PRO A 503 38.23 -13.98 -14.61
CA PRO A 503 38.31 -13.48 -13.25
C PRO A 503 38.97 -12.09 -13.20
N LEU A 504 38.29 -11.13 -12.57
CA LEU A 504 38.85 -9.80 -12.28
C LEU A 504 39.34 -9.69 -10.84
N TRP A 505 38.64 -10.36 -9.91
CA TRP A 505 38.95 -10.26 -8.49
C TRP A 505 38.51 -11.50 -7.74
N LYS A 506 39.29 -11.87 -6.71
CA LYS A 506 38.93 -12.91 -5.74
C LYS A 506 39.65 -12.65 -4.42
N ASN A 507 38.92 -12.49 -3.33
CA ASN A 507 39.51 -12.28 -2.02
C ASN A 507 38.59 -12.70 -0.87
N ALA A 508 39.14 -12.69 0.35
CA ALA A 508 38.33 -12.70 1.56
C ALA A 508 37.54 -11.38 1.66
N VAL A 509 36.28 -11.47 2.06
CA VAL A 509 35.38 -10.33 2.27
C VAL A 509 35.15 -10.09 3.76
N LEU A 510 34.64 -8.90 4.08
CA LEU A 510 34.23 -8.59 5.44
C LEU A 510 33.14 -9.55 5.90
N TRP A 511 33.15 -9.80 7.22
CA TRP A 511 32.22 -10.73 7.85
C TRP A 511 30.76 -10.24 7.83
N GLU A 512 30.55 -8.93 7.77
CA GLU A 512 29.23 -8.31 7.78
C GLU A 512 29.02 -7.45 6.51
N PRO A 513 27.87 -7.57 5.83
CA PRO A 513 26.72 -8.40 6.20
C PRO A 513 26.87 -9.88 5.84
N ARG A 514 26.26 -10.76 6.65
CA ARG A 514 26.29 -12.22 6.44
C ARG A 514 25.25 -12.75 5.47
N HIS A 515 24.14 -12.03 5.34
CA HIS A 515 23.03 -12.40 4.50
C HIS A 515 22.34 -11.16 3.96
N GLY A 516 21.52 -11.33 2.93
CA GLY A 516 20.71 -10.26 2.35
C GLY A 516 20.31 -10.58 0.92
N TRP A 517 19.62 -9.63 0.30
CA TRP A 517 19.13 -9.78 -1.07
C TRP A 517 20.24 -9.73 -2.11
N VAL A 518 19.87 -10.09 -3.34
CA VAL A 518 20.62 -9.76 -4.56
C VAL A 518 20.14 -8.41 -5.07
N ALA A 519 21.00 -7.66 -5.75
CA ALA A 519 20.60 -6.42 -6.38
C ALA A 519 21.33 -6.14 -7.70
N ILE A 520 20.71 -5.29 -8.50
CA ILE A 520 21.28 -4.63 -9.68
C ILE A 520 21.11 -3.12 -9.54
N GLY A 521 21.94 -2.33 -10.22
CA GLY A 521 21.77 -0.89 -10.21
C GLY A 521 22.83 -0.10 -10.96
N THR A 522 22.72 1.22 -10.89
CA THR A 522 23.57 2.19 -11.59
C THR A 522 24.28 3.14 -10.63
N SER A 523 25.39 3.72 -11.06
CA SER A 523 26.26 4.55 -10.21
C SER A 523 25.69 5.93 -9.87
N SER A 524 24.72 6.38 -10.66
CA SER A 524 23.93 7.60 -10.47
C SER A 524 22.57 7.44 -11.15
N PHE A 525 21.73 8.49 -11.18
CA PHE A 525 20.49 8.50 -11.97
C PHE A 525 20.83 8.59 -13.46
N GLU A 526 21.11 7.44 -14.07
CA GLU A 526 21.58 7.33 -15.45
C GLU A 526 21.03 6.07 -16.12
N LEU A 527 20.82 6.14 -17.44
CA LEU A 527 20.27 5.04 -18.22
C LEU A 527 21.28 3.89 -18.31
N ALA A 528 20.82 2.70 -17.98
CA ALA A 528 21.54 1.44 -18.19
C ALA A 528 20.55 0.30 -18.38
N GLN A 529 20.97 -0.73 -19.11
CA GLN A 529 20.17 -1.93 -19.37
C GLN A 529 20.80 -3.16 -18.73
N PHE A 530 19.93 -4.09 -18.37
CA PHE A 530 20.22 -5.35 -17.70
C PHE A 530 19.51 -6.47 -18.45
N ASP A 531 20.19 -7.60 -18.62
CA ASP A 531 19.64 -8.76 -19.33
C ASP A 531 20.16 -10.09 -18.75
N ASN A 532 19.51 -11.20 -19.09
CA ASN A 532 19.88 -12.57 -18.73
C ASN A 532 20.23 -12.73 -17.24
N PHE A 533 19.38 -12.19 -16.37
CA PHE A 533 19.59 -12.20 -14.93
C PHE A 533 19.46 -13.62 -14.37
N ALA A 534 20.39 -14.02 -13.51
CA ALA A 534 20.40 -15.34 -12.89
C ALA A 534 20.91 -15.29 -11.44
N ILE A 535 20.25 -16.03 -10.56
CA ILE A 535 20.65 -16.26 -9.17
C ILE A 535 20.72 -17.77 -8.91
N GLU A 536 21.77 -18.18 -8.19
CA GLU A 536 21.89 -19.50 -7.59
C GLU A 536 22.30 -19.38 -6.12
N ALA A 537 21.39 -19.71 -5.21
CA ALA A 537 21.67 -19.86 -3.78
C ALA A 537 22.39 -21.20 -3.55
N LEU A 538 23.64 -21.12 -3.06
CA LEU A 538 24.57 -22.25 -2.99
C LEU A 538 24.39 -23.10 -1.71
N ALA A 539 23.55 -22.66 -0.77
CA ALA A 539 23.24 -23.37 0.48
C ALA A 539 21.85 -23.02 1.02
#